data_AF-K3WW37-F1
#
_entry.id   AF-K3WW37-F1
#
_cell.length_a   1.000
_cell.length_b   1.000
_cell.length_c   1.000
_cell.angle_alpha   90.00
_cell.angle_beta   90.00
_cell.angle_gamma   90.00
#
_symmetry.space_group_name_H-M   'P 1'
#
loop_
_entity.id
_entity.type
_entity.pdbx_description
1 polymer ?
#
loop_
_entity_poly.entity_id
_entity_poly.type
_entity_poly.pdbx_seq_one_letter_code
_entity_poly.pdbx_strand_id
1 'polypeptide(L)'
;MARKKQAAATSATGSATDRPTTVSSQRSIRTRFDSRDDTQFLPPSSADRSPLMAWRNVPTPTSGSLEHLTLLGSPKGYEEIDVDGEGGSPGNQDEGAHRRKTRTINHITLGFIAYFAVAAGPFGVEDAVRAAGAYPVLLAVVILPFTWGLPQALMTAELSTMIDENGGYILWVRRGLGEYAGWVNAFNSIASNVCDLPTYPVLFCSYVEAFLASGYDYVMSDAERWIVKGTALLFVFAANAVGMRAVALASVGMSLFVLAPFILEPMSVETFNLATWGSVAPNINWSLFLSTILWNYQGWDSLGCVAGEVKDGGRTYPIAIVIAMVLITINYAFPVAAGIMVESDFTVWHEGMLETIAMTIAPWLGVWVGAAAVVATLGEFNVVMACSSRALWATADYKMLPSFLAVEWERFGTPIAAIVFQTCTTALLMSFSFEFLVVLDTFFNNLTLLLEFFAFLRLKYVEKDTARPFEVPFGNTGAWAITIPKVIVLSGVLVAQSSHVWLFCATFNVVISMAYLLWSQYQRRSQAASPLKSDNSAKMQYGTGKLS
;
A
#
# COMPACT_ATOMS: atom_id res chain seq x y z
N MET A 1 -35.49 -1.59 78.41
CA MET A 1 -36.15 -1.70 77.08
C MET A 1 -37.19 -0.60 76.99
N ALA A 2 -37.29 0.28 75.99
CA ALA A 2 -36.52 0.51 74.77
C ALA A 2 -36.62 2.02 74.37
N ARG A 3 -35.59 2.51 73.67
CA ARG A 3 -35.18 3.91 73.41
C ARG A 3 -36.09 4.68 72.41
N LYS A 4 -36.55 5.90 72.77
CA LYS A 4 -36.13 7.29 72.36
C LYS A 4 -36.38 7.66 70.87
N LYS A 5 -37.31 8.57 70.52
CA LYS A 5 -37.30 10.08 70.56
C LYS A 5 -36.20 10.70 69.65
N GLN A 6 -36.35 11.75 68.83
CA GLN A 6 -37.35 12.82 68.58
C GLN A 6 -36.82 13.63 67.35
N ALA A 7 -37.66 14.17 66.43
CA ALA A 7 -38.01 15.61 66.23
C ALA A 7 -37.43 16.18 64.90
N ALA A 8 -38.26 16.69 63.97
CA ALA A 8 -38.67 18.11 63.76
C ALA A 8 -37.63 18.95 62.97
N ALA A 9 -37.92 19.91 62.08
CA ALA A 9 -39.12 20.44 61.42
C ALA A 9 -38.69 21.52 60.37
N THR A 10 -39.62 21.84 59.43
CA THR A 10 -39.87 23.16 58.75
C THR A 10 -38.82 23.77 57.77
N SER A 11 -39.14 23.89 56.46
CA SER A 11 -39.76 25.04 55.71
C SER A 11 -38.77 26.17 55.37
N ALA A 12 -38.72 26.86 54.22
CA ALA A 12 -39.71 27.15 53.17
C ALA A 12 -39.03 27.79 51.91
N THR A 13 -39.77 27.79 50.78
CA THR A 13 -39.73 28.71 49.58
C THR A 13 -38.48 28.81 48.69
N GLY A 14 -38.53 28.79 47.35
CA GLY A 14 -39.62 28.70 46.37
C GLY A 14 -39.17 28.99 44.92
N SER A 15 -40.02 28.58 43.95
CA SER A 15 -40.17 28.99 42.51
C SER A 15 -39.00 28.71 41.53
N ALA A 16 -39.17 28.39 40.23
CA ALA A 16 -40.30 28.49 39.29
C ALA A 16 -40.08 27.59 38.03
N THR A 17 -41.19 27.06 37.49
CA THR A 17 -41.62 26.90 36.07
C THR A 17 -40.63 26.43 34.99
N ASP A 18 -40.79 25.22 34.43
CA ASP A 18 -41.73 24.73 33.40
C ASP A 18 -41.39 25.09 31.93
N ARG A 19 -40.94 24.07 31.18
CA ARG A 19 -41.12 23.91 29.71
C ARG A 19 -42.46 23.19 29.49
N PRO A 20 -43.13 23.36 28.33
CA PRO A 20 -43.07 22.27 27.36
C PRO A 20 -43.19 22.66 25.87
N THR A 21 -42.77 21.69 25.07
CA THR A 21 -42.82 21.48 23.61
C THR A 21 -44.15 21.75 22.89
N THR A 22 -44.10 22.10 21.60
CA THR A 22 -45.01 21.61 20.54
C THR A 22 -44.43 21.83 19.13
N VAL A 23 -44.89 21.01 18.18
CA VAL A 23 -44.27 20.59 16.91
C VAL A 23 -45.00 21.17 15.66
N SER A 24 -44.28 21.17 14.52
CA SER A 24 -44.72 21.27 13.10
C SER A 24 -44.77 22.69 12.50
N SER A 25 -44.37 22.96 11.25
CA SER A 25 -44.39 22.13 10.03
C SER A 25 -43.32 22.57 8.98
N GLN A 26 -43.03 21.67 8.05
CA GLN A 26 -42.00 21.70 6.99
C GLN A 26 -42.20 22.74 5.87
N ARG A 27 -41.09 23.15 5.24
CA ARG A 27 -40.86 22.98 3.78
C ARG A 27 -39.37 23.04 3.41
N SER A 28 -38.92 22.02 2.67
CA SER A 28 -37.53 21.66 2.36
C SER A 28 -37.03 22.14 1.00
N ILE A 29 -35.71 22.39 0.87
CA ILE A 29 -34.95 22.22 -0.38
C ILE A 29 -33.69 21.38 -0.04
N ARG A 30 -33.47 20.29 -0.80
CA ARG A 30 -32.50 19.20 -0.57
C ARG A 30 -31.27 19.31 -1.48
N THR A 31 -30.08 19.00 -0.95
CA THR A 31 -28.87 18.61 -1.70
C THR A 31 -28.28 17.32 -1.10
N ARG A 32 -27.80 16.40 -1.95
CA ARG A 32 -27.72 14.95 -1.69
C ARG A 32 -26.52 14.49 -0.85
N PHE A 33 -26.47 14.87 0.42
CA PHE A 33 -25.78 14.11 1.48
C PHE A 33 -26.52 14.33 2.81
N ASP A 34 -27.76 13.85 2.85
CA ASP A 34 -28.55 13.74 4.08
C ASP A 34 -29.39 12.46 4.02
N SER A 35 -28.89 11.42 4.70
CA SER A 35 -29.59 10.20 5.18
C SER A 35 -28.50 9.20 5.59
N ARG A 36 -28.45 8.60 6.79
CA ARG A 36 -29.40 8.52 7.91
C ARG A 36 -28.64 8.18 9.19
N ASP A 37 -29.31 8.53 10.27
CA ASP A 37 -29.05 8.25 11.68
C ASP A 37 -28.70 6.78 11.99
N ASP A 38 -27.69 6.61 12.85
CA ASP A 38 -27.77 5.69 13.98
C ASP A 38 -27.34 6.46 15.23
N THR A 39 -28.34 7.03 15.91
CA THR A 39 -28.23 7.37 17.33
C THR A 39 -28.34 6.08 18.12
N GLN A 40 -27.29 5.66 18.84
CA GLN A 40 -27.39 4.99 20.15
C GLN A 40 -26.01 4.82 20.84
N PHE A 41 -25.94 5.37 22.06
CA PHE A 41 -25.07 5.06 23.20
C PHE A 41 -23.53 4.99 23.01
N LEU A 42 -22.86 6.09 23.35
CA LEU A 42 -21.50 6.07 23.90
C LEU A 42 -21.58 5.95 25.44
N PRO A 43 -21.07 4.88 26.07
CA PRO A 43 -20.62 4.97 27.45
C PRO A 43 -19.24 5.67 27.48
N PRO A 44 -18.89 6.42 28.54
CA PRO A 44 -17.60 7.10 28.61
C PRO A 44 -16.46 6.08 28.62
N SER A 45 -15.59 6.09 27.61
CA SER A 45 -14.39 5.24 27.61
C SER A 45 -13.33 5.81 28.54
N SER A 46 -12.83 4.96 29.40
CA SER A 46 -11.82 5.14 30.45
C SER A 46 -10.42 5.54 29.96
N ALA A 47 -10.30 6.65 29.24
CA ALA A 47 -9.04 7.14 28.66
C ALA A 47 -8.08 7.84 29.66
N ASP A 48 -8.35 7.78 30.97
CA ASP A 48 -7.58 8.53 31.99
C ASP A 48 -6.66 7.68 32.88
N ARG A 49 -6.23 6.51 32.41
CA ARG A 49 -5.23 5.72 33.17
C ARG A 49 -4.22 5.03 32.26
N SER A 50 -3.13 5.73 31.94
CA SER A 50 -1.86 5.11 31.57
C SER A 50 -0.68 5.88 32.18
N PRO A 51 0.23 5.22 32.93
CA PRO A 51 1.24 5.87 33.77
C PRO A 51 2.53 6.32 33.04
N LEU A 52 2.47 6.62 31.73
CA LEU A 52 3.66 6.99 30.93
C LEU A 52 3.81 8.49 30.65
N MET A 53 2.99 9.34 31.26
CA MET A 53 3.16 10.81 31.27
C MET A 53 4.02 11.25 32.47
N ALA A 54 5.31 10.88 32.45
CA ALA A 54 6.24 11.26 33.52
C ALA A 54 7.62 11.67 33.03
N TRP A 55 7.79 12.18 31.80
CA TRP A 55 9.06 12.79 31.35
C TRP A 55 8.81 13.94 30.36
N ARG A 56 8.18 15.02 30.85
CA ARG A 56 8.29 16.36 30.26
C ARG A 56 7.67 17.40 31.20
N ASN A 57 8.41 17.77 32.23
CA ASN A 57 8.23 18.99 32.99
C ASN A 57 9.58 19.35 33.60
N VAL A 58 10.17 20.48 33.18
CA VAL A 58 11.03 21.41 33.95
C VAL A 58 11.45 22.57 33.00
N PRO A 59 11.60 23.80 33.52
CA PRO A 59 11.17 25.04 32.86
C PRO A 59 12.27 25.86 32.16
N THR A 60 11.84 26.75 31.27
CA THR A 60 12.61 27.84 30.66
C THR A 60 13.00 28.92 31.66
N PRO A 61 14.21 29.51 31.58
CA PRO A 61 14.52 30.81 32.16
C PRO A 61 14.40 31.96 31.15
N THR A 62 14.00 33.10 31.70
CA THR A 62 13.64 34.39 31.08
C THR A 62 14.81 35.31 30.76
N SER A 63 14.64 36.07 29.66
CA SER A 63 15.03 37.47 29.37
C SER A 63 16.47 37.98 29.56
N GLY A 64 17.01 38.62 28.51
CA GLY A 64 18.10 39.60 28.64
C GLY A 64 18.71 40.08 27.32
N SER A 65 18.14 41.16 26.76
CA SER A 65 18.80 42.26 26.01
C SER A 65 19.96 41.99 25.03
N LEU A 66 19.80 42.33 23.75
CA LEU A 66 20.58 43.40 23.10
C LEU A 66 20.04 43.73 21.70
N GLU A 67 19.78 45.02 21.52
CA GLU A 67 19.32 45.70 20.30
C GLU A 67 20.39 45.76 19.20
N HIS A 68 19.91 46.14 18.00
CA HIS A 68 20.61 46.70 16.82
C HIS A 68 21.03 45.73 15.70
N LEU A 69 20.20 45.65 14.64
CA LEU A 69 20.41 46.44 13.40
C LEU A 69 19.28 46.17 12.39
N THR A 70 18.49 47.21 12.20
CA THR A 70 17.58 47.47 11.10
C THR A 70 18.30 47.43 9.75
N LEU A 71 17.68 46.81 8.73
CA LEU A 71 17.44 47.39 7.39
C LEU A 71 16.95 46.32 6.39
N LEU A 72 15.64 46.30 6.15
CA LEU A 72 14.92 46.09 4.87
C LEU A 72 13.54 45.50 5.17
N GLY A 73 12.55 46.38 5.31
CA GLY A 73 11.17 46.02 5.58
C GLY A 73 10.39 45.67 4.31
N SER A 74 9.53 44.66 4.44
CA SER A 74 8.11 44.80 4.11
C SER A 74 7.30 43.77 4.93
N PRO A 75 6.39 44.20 5.82
CA PRO A 75 5.70 43.31 6.75
C PRO A 75 4.37 42.83 6.16
N LYS A 76 4.17 41.51 6.11
CA LYS A 76 2.81 40.93 6.23
C LYS A 76 2.83 40.09 7.49
N GLY A 77 2.34 40.71 8.56
CA GLY A 77 2.22 40.12 9.88
C GLY A 77 1.21 38.98 9.86
N TYR A 78 1.56 37.92 10.58
CA TYR A 78 0.61 37.00 11.17
C TYR A 78 0.08 37.68 12.44
N GLU A 79 -1.22 37.92 12.52
CA GLU A 79 -1.89 38.28 13.77
C GLU A 79 -2.44 37.00 14.40
N GLU A 80 -1.84 36.63 15.54
CA GLU A 80 -2.53 35.96 16.64
C GLU A 80 -3.62 36.92 17.15
N ILE A 81 -4.86 36.45 17.29
CA ILE A 81 -5.87 37.13 18.11
C ILE A 81 -6.53 36.12 19.03
N ASP A 82 -6.46 36.50 20.30
CA ASP A 82 -6.98 35.91 21.52
C ASP A 82 -8.51 35.73 21.55
N VAL A 83 -8.91 34.87 22.48
CA VAL A 83 -10.27 34.59 22.94
C VAL A 83 -10.73 35.70 23.89
N ASP A 84 -11.78 36.45 23.54
CA ASP A 84 -12.92 36.89 24.38
C ASP A 84 -13.58 38.17 23.82
N GLY A 85 -14.92 38.17 23.71
CA GLY A 85 -15.72 39.41 23.52
C GLY A 85 -16.93 39.29 22.59
N GLU A 86 -18.12 39.46 23.16
CA GLU A 86 -19.44 39.46 22.49
C GLU A 86 -19.64 40.60 21.47
N GLY A 87 -20.41 40.31 20.40
CA GLY A 87 -21.35 41.26 19.78
C GLY A 87 -20.97 41.83 18.40
N GLY A 88 -21.68 41.40 17.34
CA GLY A 88 -21.84 42.19 16.11
C GLY A 88 -21.94 41.40 14.78
N SER A 89 -23.17 41.28 14.25
CA SER A 89 -23.63 41.02 12.86
C SER A 89 -22.75 40.27 11.83
N PRO A 90 -23.31 39.26 11.12
CA PRO A 90 -22.55 38.47 10.14
C PRO A 90 -22.51 39.13 8.76
N GLY A 91 -21.29 39.40 8.27
CA GLY A 91 -21.00 39.73 6.88
C GLY A 91 -20.34 38.55 6.17
N ASN A 92 -20.90 38.15 5.04
CA ASN A 92 -20.47 37.07 4.13
C ASN A 92 -18.95 36.93 3.97
N GLN A 93 -18.41 35.76 4.31
CA GLN A 93 -17.25 35.15 3.64
C GLN A 93 -17.47 33.63 3.59
N ASP A 94 -17.94 33.14 2.45
CA ASP A 94 -17.97 31.71 2.09
C ASP A 94 -16.98 31.53 0.93
N GLU A 95 -15.73 31.15 1.23
CA GLU A 95 -14.79 30.61 0.24
C GLU A 95 -14.04 29.40 0.84
N GLY A 96 -14.38 28.20 0.33
CA GLY A 96 -13.39 27.16 0.03
C GLY A 96 -12.85 26.26 1.14
N ALA A 97 -13.68 25.66 1.99
CA ALA A 97 -13.24 24.55 2.84
C ALA A 97 -13.32 23.20 2.08
N HIS A 98 -12.22 22.77 1.43
CA HIS A 98 -12.04 21.38 1.01
C HIS A 98 -12.14 20.46 2.24
N ARG A 99 -13.22 19.67 2.35
CA ARG A 99 -13.45 18.76 3.49
C ARG A 99 -12.39 17.65 3.50
N ARG A 100 -11.46 17.72 4.46
CA ARG A 100 -10.35 16.76 4.67
C ARG A 100 -10.89 15.33 4.80
N LYS A 101 -10.48 14.42 3.91
CA LYS A 101 -10.78 12.97 4.02
C LYS A 101 -10.39 12.49 5.42
N THR A 102 -11.29 11.80 6.12
CA THR A 102 -11.03 11.28 7.46
C THR A 102 -9.94 10.20 7.39
N ARG A 103 -8.79 10.48 8.04
CA ARG A 103 -7.67 9.55 8.18
C ARG A 103 -7.99 8.51 9.24
N THR A 104 -8.18 7.26 8.85
CA THR A 104 -8.64 6.17 9.73
C THR A 104 -7.63 5.06 9.94
N ILE A 105 -6.61 4.94 9.09
CA ILE A 105 -5.65 3.83 9.15
C ILE A 105 -4.59 4.10 10.23
N ASN A 106 -4.46 3.19 11.19
CA ASN A 106 -3.45 3.21 12.26
C ASN A 106 -2.23 2.31 11.92
N HIS A 107 -1.19 2.32 12.76
CA HIS A 107 0.05 1.57 12.54
C HIS A 107 -0.10 0.05 12.52
N ILE A 108 -1.00 -0.53 13.31
CA ILE A 108 -1.24 -1.98 13.29
C ILE A 108 -1.90 -2.35 11.96
N THR A 109 -2.98 -1.64 11.60
CA THR A 109 -3.69 -1.86 10.35
C THR A 109 -2.78 -1.64 9.14
N LEU A 110 -1.97 -0.57 9.13
CA LEU A 110 -1.03 -0.32 8.05
C LEU A 110 0.07 -1.39 7.97
N GLY A 111 0.56 -1.90 9.12
CA GLY A 111 1.54 -2.98 9.14
C GLY A 111 1.00 -4.27 8.51
N PHE A 112 -0.26 -4.61 8.78
CA PHE A 112 -0.90 -5.76 8.15
C PHE A 112 -1.27 -5.52 6.68
N ILE A 113 -1.65 -4.29 6.30
CA ILE A 113 -1.81 -3.92 4.89
C ILE A 113 -0.46 -4.07 4.16
N ALA A 114 0.64 -3.62 4.76
CA ALA A 114 1.97 -3.76 4.20
C ALA A 114 2.39 -5.22 4.07
N TYR A 115 2.14 -6.05 5.09
CA TYR A 115 2.37 -7.49 5.00
C TYR A 115 1.59 -8.13 3.84
N PHE A 116 0.30 -7.79 3.69
CA PHE A 116 -0.54 -8.31 2.60
C PHE A 116 -0.23 -7.73 1.23
N ALA A 117 0.33 -6.52 1.15
CA ALA A 117 0.71 -5.90 -0.11
C ALA A 117 2.07 -6.41 -0.63
N VAL A 118 2.86 -7.05 0.23
CA VAL A 118 4.23 -7.44 -0.07
C VAL A 118 4.43 -8.94 -0.21
N ALA A 119 3.74 -9.73 0.60
CA ALA A 119 3.97 -11.17 0.66
C ALA A 119 2.68 -11.97 0.85
N ALA A 120 1.84 -11.53 1.79
CA ALA A 120 0.65 -12.24 2.27
C ALA A 120 0.85 -13.70 2.73
N GLY A 121 2.04 -14.28 2.63
CA GLY A 121 2.34 -15.70 2.81
C GLY A 121 3.75 -16.04 2.31
N PRO A 122 4.25 -17.27 2.52
CA PRO A 122 5.42 -17.78 1.81
C PRO A 122 5.12 -18.20 0.37
N PHE A 123 3.85 -18.12 -0.03
CA PHE A 123 3.33 -18.75 -1.23
C PHE A 123 3.93 -18.13 -2.50
N GLY A 124 4.37 -18.98 -3.44
CA GLY A 124 5.08 -18.55 -4.64
C GLY A 124 6.61 -18.54 -4.50
N VAL A 125 7.17 -18.76 -3.30
CA VAL A 125 8.62 -18.90 -3.11
C VAL A 125 9.18 -20.22 -3.67
N GLU A 126 8.33 -21.22 -3.89
CA GLU A 126 8.75 -22.58 -4.25
C GLU A 126 9.56 -22.63 -5.56
N ASP A 127 9.18 -21.82 -6.55
CA ASP A 127 9.92 -21.73 -7.81
C ASP A 127 11.33 -21.15 -7.64
N ALA A 128 11.53 -20.27 -6.66
CA ALA A 128 12.88 -19.79 -6.33
C ALA A 128 13.75 -20.91 -5.77
N VAL A 129 13.16 -21.81 -4.95
CA VAL A 129 13.83 -23.00 -4.42
C VAL A 129 14.19 -23.95 -5.55
N ARG A 130 13.26 -24.20 -6.48
CA ARG A 130 13.52 -25.01 -7.68
C ARG A 130 14.61 -24.42 -8.56
N ALA A 131 14.63 -23.10 -8.73
CA ALA A 131 15.56 -22.41 -9.61
C ALA A 131 17.01 -22.37 -9.11
N ALA A 132 17.22 -22.31 -7.79
CA ALA A 132 18.54 -22.06 -7.20
C ALA A 132 18.98 -23.04 -6.11
N GLY A 133 18.07 -23.87 -5.59
CA GLY A 133 18.28 -24.66 -4.37
C GLY A 133 17.97 -23.87 -3.09
N ALA A 134 18.08 -24.53 -1.94
CA ALA A 134 17.68 -23.91 -0.68
C ALA A 134 18.66 -22.87 -0.16
N TYR A 135 19.97 -23.08 -0.32
CA TYR A 135 20.98 -22.16 0.23
C TYR A 135 20.82 -20.73 -0.32
N PRO A 136 20.71 -20.51 -1.66
CA PRO A 136 20.54 -19.17 -2.19
C PRO A 136 19.22 -18.52 -1.75
N VAL A 137 18.13 -19.29 -1.65
CA VAL A 137 16.82 -18.78 -1.18
C VAL A 137 16.89 -18.38 0.29
N LEU A 138 17.39 -19.23 1.17
CA LEU A 138 17.53 -18.93 2.60
C LEU A 138 18.44 -17.73 2.83
N LEU A 139 19.54 -17.62 2.06
CA LEU A 139 20.42 -16.45 2.11
C LEU A 139 19.68 -15.18 1.65
N ALA A 140 18.92 -15.27 0.56
CA ALA A 140 18.13 -14.15 0.05
C ALA A 140 17.05 -13.70 1.05
N VAL A 141 16.37 -14.63 1.71
CA VAL A 141 15.35 -14.33 2.74
C VAL A 141 15.92 -13.53 3.91
N VAL A 142 17.19 -13.74 4.26
CA VAL A 142 17.87 -12.98 5.32
C VAL A 142 18.38 -11.63 4.81
N ILE A 143 18.91 -11.56 3.59
CA ILE A 143 19.56 -10.36 3.04
C ILE A 143 18.56 -9.35 2.49
N LEU A 144 17.55 -9.80 1.74
CA LEU A 144 16.59 -8.95 1.03
C LEU A 144 15.77 -8.02 1.93
N PRO A 145 15.36 -8.39 3.16
CA PRO A 145 14.79 -7.43 4.09
C PRO A 145 15.61 -6.15 4.23
N PHE A 146 16.94 -6.25 4.22
CA PHE A 146 17.85 -5.11 4.43
C PHE A 146 18.29 -4.43 3.15
N THR A 147 18.48 -5.18 2.06
CA THR A 147 19.00 -4.63 0.79
C THR A 147 17.91 -4.25 -0.19
N TRP A 148 16.72 -4.81 -0.05
CA TRP A 148 15.59 -4.63 -0.95
C TRP A 148 14.38 -4.01 -0.27
N GLY A 149 13.85 -4.67 0.76
CA GLY A 149 12.60 -4.27 1.41
C GLY A 149 12.74 -2.97 2.19
N LEU A 150 13.68 -2.91 3.13
CA LEU A 150 13.88 -1.75 4.01
C LEU A 150 14.19 -0.47 3.23
N PRO A 151 15.09 -0.44 2.22
CA PRO A 151 15.30 0.74 1.41
C PRO A 151 14.02 1.27 0.74
N GLN A 152 13.23 0.38 0.15
CA GLN A 152 11.99 0.75 -0.54
C GLN A 152 10.92 1.23 0.44
N ALA A 153 10.80 0.57 1.58
CA ALA A 153 9.90 0.94 2.66
C ALA A 153 10.22 2.32 3.24
N LEU A 154 11.51 2.61 3.48
CA LEU A 154 11.97 3.91 4.01
C LEU A 154 11.74 5.05 3.01
N MET A 155 12.07 4.82 1.73
CA MET A 155 11.77 5.76 0.64
C MET A 155 10.27 6.04 0.56
N THR A 156 9.46 4.98 0.59
CA THR A 156 8.00 5.08 0.53
C THR A 156 7.44 5.87 1.70
N ALA A 157 7.89 5.59 2.93
CA ALA A 157 7.44 6.32 4.12
C ALA A 157 7.73 7.82 4.02
N GLU A 158 8.92 8.20 3.55
CA GLU A 158 9.28 9.61 3.44
C GLU A 158 8.47 10.30 2.33
N LEU A 159 8.39 9.71 1.14
CA LEU A 159 7.64 10.27 0.03
C LEU A 159 6.13 10.32 0.29
N SER A 160 5.57 9.30 0.94
CA SER A 160 4.14 9.25 1.28
C SER A 160 3.74 10.22 2.39
N THR A 161 4.68 10.60 3.26
CA THR A 161 4.43 11.63 4.28
C THR A 161 4.68 13.04 3.76
N MET A 162 5.57 13.20 2.76
CA MET A 162 5.79 14.45 2.05
C MET A 162 4.65 14.78 1.06
N ILE A 163 4.15 13.78 0.34
CA ILE A 163 3.08 13.90 -0.67
C ILE A 163 1.91 13.05 -0.18
N ASP A 164 1.04 13.65 0.64
CA ASP A 164 -0.06 12.97 1.33
C ASP A 164 -1.33 12.82 0.47
N GLU A 165 -1.13 12.65 -0.84
CA GLU A 165 -2.17 12.43 -1.84
C GLU A 165 -2.19 10.97 -2.30
N ASN A 166 -3.36 10.49 -2.70
CA ASN A 166 -3.50 9.15 -3.25
C ASN A 166 -2.98 9.14 -4.70
N GLY A 167 -1.92 8.38 -4.95
CA GLY A 167 -1.32 8.25 -6.28
C GLY A 167 0.12 7.70 -6.25
N GLY A 168 0.73 7.65 -5.07
CA GLY A 168 1.97 6.90 -4.82
C GLY A 168 3.09 7.23 -5.81
N TYR A 169 3.73 6.18 -6.33
CA TYR A 169 4.87 6.24 -7.23
C TYR A 169 4.68 7.10 -8.49
N ILE A 170 3.45 7.20 -9.02
CA ILE A 170 3.17 8.06 -10.20
C ILE A 170 3.40 9.54 -9.85
N LEU A 171 2.91 9.96 -8.69
CA LEU A 171 3.03 11.34 -8.22
C LEU A 171 4.48 11.67 -7.89
N TRP A 172 5.18 10.75 -7.23
CA TRP A 172 6.56 10.95 -6.80
C TRP A 172 7.48 11.17 -8.00
N VAL A 173 7.40 10.30 -9.01
CA VAL A 173 8.25 10.41 -10.19
C VAL A 173 7.90 11.61 -11.05
N ARG A 174 6.61 11.93 -11.20
CA ARG A 174 6.22 13.12 -11.97
C ARG A 174 6.69 14.41 -11.30
N ARG A 175 6.52 14.55 -9.97
CA ARG A 175 6.99 15.73 -9.22
C ARG A 175 8.52 15.79 -9.17
N GLY A 176 9.15 14.64 -8.96
CA GLY A 176 10.59 14.50 -8.80
C GLY A 176 11.35 14.63 -10.10
N LEU A 177 10.95 14.00 -11.20
CA LEU A 177 11.71 13.91 -12.46
C LEU A 177 11.04 14.60 -13.67
N GLY A 178 9.82 15.12 -13.50
CA GLY A 178 9.08 15.83 -14.54
C GLY A 178 8.16 14.93 -15.38
N GLU A 179 7.51 15.53 -16.39
CA GLU A 179 6.40 14.89 -17.12
C GLU A 179 6.81 13.67 -17.95
N TYR A 180 7.97 13.72 -18.61
CA TYR A 180 8.43 12.59 -19.44
C TYR A 180 8.77 11.37 -18.59
N ALA A 181 9.55 11.55 -17.52
CA ALA A 181 9.88 10.47 -16.61
C ALA A 181 8.62 9.94 -15.90
N GLY A 182 7.70 10.84 -15.52
CA GLY A 182 6.39 10.44 -15.00
C GLY A 182 5.57 9.61 -15.99
N TRP A 183 5.61 9.95 -17.28
CA TRP A 183 5.00 9.16 -18.36
C TRP A 183 5.61 7.77 -18.48
N VAL A 184 6.94 7.67 -18.62
CA VAL A 184 7.63 6.38 -18.69
C VAL A 184 7.32 5.55 -17.45
N ASN A 185 7.38 6.15 -16.26
CA ASN A 185 7.05 5.48 -15.00
C ASN A 185 5.64 4.93 -15.00
N ALA A 186 4.62 5.76 -15.26
CA ALA A 186 3.23 5.34 -15.21
C ALA A 186 2.95 4.14 -16.13
N PHE A 187 3.48 4.14 -17.36
CA PHE A 187 3.29 3.02 -18.28
C PHE A 187 4.08 1.77 -17.89
N ASN A 188 5.28 1.88 -17.32
CA ASN A 188 5.99 0.73 -16.76
C ASN A 188 5.25 0.17 -15.54
N SER A 189 4.75 1.01 -14.64
CA SER A 189 3.93 0.56 -13.50
C SER A 189 2.65 -0.13 -13.97
N ILE A 190 1.98 0.38 -15.00
CA ILE A 190 0.79 -0.28 -15.57
C ILE A 190 1.16 -1.63 -16.17
N ALA A 191 2.26 -1.71 -16.93
CA ALA A 191 2.73 -2.96 -17.52
C ALA A 191 3.10 -4.00 -16.47
N SER A 192 3.79 -3.57 -15.40
CA SER A 192 4.07 -4.39 -14.21
C SER A 192 2.77 -4.92 -13.60
N ASN A 193 1.83 -4.05 -13.20
CA ASN A 193 0.55 -4.47 -12.62
C ASN A 193 -0.28 -5.39 -13.54
N VAL A 194 -0.20 -5.21 -14.87
CA VAL A 194 -0.87 -6.08 -15.86
C VAL A 194 -0.25 -7.47 -15.87
N CYS A 195 1.06 -7.61 -15.62
CA CYS A 195 1.74 -8.90 -15.49
C CYS A 195 1.58 -9.50 -14.09
N ASP A 196 1.49 -8.65 -13.06
CA ASP A 196 1.41 -9.04 -11.65
C ASP A 196 0.03 -9.57 -11.26
N LEU A 197 -1.05 -8.83 -11.54
CA LEU A 197 -2.42 -9.23 -11.13
C LEU A 197 -2.86 -10.64 -11.57
N PRO A 198 -2.50 -11.17 -12.75
CA PRO A 198 -2.78 -12.55 -13.14
C PRO A 198 -1.99 -13.61 -12.38
N THR A 199 -0.88 -13.28 -11.70
CA THR A 199 -0.13 -14.23 -10.89
C THR A 199 -0.98 -14.78 -9.74
N TYR A 200 -1.79 -13.94 -9.09
CA TYR A 200 -2.58 -14.34 -7.94
C TYR A 200 -3.69 -15.37 -8.21
N PRO A 201 -4.57 -15.23 -9.21
CA PRO A 201 -5.53 -16.29 -9.53
C PRO A 201 -4.84 -17.56 -10.04
N VAL A 202 -3.69 -17.45 -10.71
CA VAL A 202 -2.87 -18.62 -11.09
C VAL A 202 -2.38 -19.34 -9.85
N LEU A 203 -1.76 -18.62 -8.91
CA LEU A 203 -1.24 -19.15 -7.66
C LEU A 203 -2.35 -19.75 -6.80
N PHE A 204 -3.48 -19.06 -6.67
CA PHE A 204 -4.69 -19.56 -6.01
C PHE A 204 -5.13 -20.91 -6.59
N CYS A 205 -5.16 -21.03 -7.92
CA CYS A 205 -5.51 -22.28 -8.59
C CYS A 205 -4.50 -23.39 -8.30
N SER A 206 -3.20 -23.10 -8.30
CA SER A 206 -2.16 -24.09 -8.01
C SER A 206 -2.29 -24.68 -6.60
N TYR A 207 -2.59 -23.86 -5.58
CA TYR A 207 -2.82 -24.39 -4.22
C TYR A 207 -4.13 -25.17 -4.08
N VAL A 208 -5.20 -24.75 -4.77
CA VAL A 208 -6.44 -25.54 -4.82
C VAL A 208 -6.18 -26.89 -5.47
N GLU A 209 -5.42 -26.91 -6.56
CA GLU A 209 -5.05 -28.14 -7.25
C GLU A 209 -4.16 -29.04 -6.39
N ALA A 210 -3.15 -28.49 -5.72
CA ALA A 210 -2.29 -29.23 -4.79
C ALA A 210 -3.10 -29.89 -3.66
N PHE A 211 -4.01 -29.14 -3.04
CA PHE A 211 -4.90 -29.64 -1.99
C PHE A 211 -5.84 -30.76 -2.48
N LEU A 212 -6.37 -30.65 -3.70
CA LEU A 212 -7.22 -31.68 -4.30
C LEU A 212 -6.43 -32.93 -4.67
N ALA A 213 -5.20 -32.78 -5.16
CA ALA A 213 -4.32 -33.89 -5.48
C ALA A 213 -3.85 -34.62 -4.22
N SER A 214 -3.36 -33.89 -3.21
CA SER A 214 -2.82 -34.46 -1.97
C SER A 214 -3.91 -35.04 -1.07
N GLY A 215 -5.07 -34.37 -0.98
CA GLY A 215 -6.15 -34.75 -0.08
C GLY A 215 -7.16 -35.75 -0.67
N TYR A 216 -7.32 -35.76 -2.00
CA TYR A 216 -8.39 -36.53 -2.67
C TYR A 216 -7.93 -37.30 -3.91
N ASP A 217 -6.63 -37.29 -4.25
CA ASP A 217 -6.08 -37.90 -5.48
C ASP A 217 -6.80 -37.42 -6.75
N TYR A 218 -7.17 -36.14 -6.77
CA TYR A 218 -7.94 -35.52 -7.85
C TYR A 218 -7.10 -34.52 -8.64
N VAL A 219 -7.00 -34.73 -9.95
CA VAL A 219 -6.33 -33.81 -10.88
C VAL A 219 -7.37 -32.99 -11.63
N MET A 220 -7.26 -31.66 -11.54
CA MET A 220 -8.18 -30.75 -12.21
C MET A 220 -7.99 -30.75 -13.72
N SER A 221 -9.10 -30.77 -14.46
CA SER A 221 -9.12 -30.49 -15.89
C SER A 221 -8.86 -29.00 -16.17
N ASP A 222 -8.47 -28.67 -17.40
CA ASP A 222 -8.23 -27.27 -17.79
C ASP A 222 -9.49 -26.40 -17.62
N ALA A 223 -10.67 -26.96 -17.87
CA ALA A 223 -11.94 -26.25 -17.66
C ALA A 223 -12.16 -25.90 -16.18
N GLU A 224 -11.85 -26.82 -15.26
CA GLU A 224 -11.96 -26.59 -13.82
C GLU A 224 -10.94 -25.56 -13.34
N ARG A 225 -9.70 -25.62 -13.85
CA ARG A 225 -8.68 -24.60 -13.56
C ARG A 225 -9.17 -23.21 -13.97
N TRP A 226 -9.79 -23.07 -15.15
CA TRP A 226 -10.39 -21.82 -15.59
C TRP A 226 -11.55 -21.35 -14.70
N ILE A 227 -12.41 -22.27 -14.25
CA ILE A 227 -13.51 -21.95 -13.33
C ILE A 227 -12.98 -21.46 -11.99
N VAL A 228 -11.96 -22.11 -11.44
CA VAL A 228 -11.34 -21.74 -10.16
C VAL A 228 -10.68 -20.36 -10.25
N LYS A 229 -9.84 -20.13 -11.27
CA LYS A 229 -9.23 -18.81 -11.55
C LYS A 229 -10.28 -17.72 -11.75
N GLY A 230 -11.30 -18.00 -12.57
CA GLY A 230 -12.39 -17.07 -12.85
C GLY A 230 -13.21 -16.73 -11.61
N THR A 231 -13.44 -17.69 -10.71
CA THR A 231 -14.15 -17.47 -9.46
C THR A 231 -13.37 -16.53 -8.53
N ALA A 232 -12.06 -16.75 -8.38
CA ALA A 232 -11.19 -15.84 -7.62
C ALA A 232 -11.20 -14.42 -8.20
N LEU A 233 -11.08 -14.29 -9.52
CA LEU A 233 -11.12 -13.01 -10.22
C LEU A 233 -12.45 -12.26 -10.00
N LEU A 234 -13.58 -12.94 -10.17
CA LEU A 234 -14.90 -12.34 -10.01
C LEU A 234 -15.18 -11.94 -8.56
N PHE A 235 -14.71 -12.75 -7.60
CA PHE A 235 -14.79 -12.42 -6.19
C PHE A 235 -14.04 -11.12 -5.88
N VAL A 236 -12.78 -11.02 -6.32
CA VAL A 236 -11.93 -9.84 -6.08
C VAL A 236 -12.45 -8.60 -6.83
N PHE A 237 -12.96 -8.77 -8.05
CA PHE A 237 -13.65 -7.70 -8.79
C PHE A 237 -14.84 -7.15 -8.00
N ALA A 238 -15.75 -8.02 -7.56
CA ALA A 238 -16.96 -7.61 -6.84
C ALA A 238 -16.61 -6.89 -5.55
N ALA A 239 -15.62 -7.41 -4.83
CA ALA A 239 -15.19 -6.85 -3.56
C ALA A 239 -14.56 -5.46 -3.74
N ASN A 240 -13.68 -5.28 -4.74
CA ASN A 240 -13.12 -3.96 -5.07
C ASN A 240 -14.15 -2.98 -5.61
N ALA A 241 -15.13 -3.45 -6.36
CA ALA A 241 -16.18 -2.59 -6.90
C ALA A 241 -17.10 -1.98 -5.83
N VAL A 242 -17.39 -2.73 -4.74
CA VAL A 242 -18.25 -2.29 -3.63
C VAL A 242 -17.52 -1.35 -2.65
N GLY A 243 -16.19 -1.27 -2.70
CA GLY A 243 -15.40 -0.37 -1.86
C GLY A 243 -15.13 -0.97 -0.49
N MET A 244 -13.93 -1.51 -0.32
CA MET A 244 -13.58 -2.31 0.84
C MET A 244 -12.98 -1.48 1.98
N ARG A 245 -13.83 -0.91 2.85
CA ARG A 245 -13.41 -0.51 4.20
C ARG A 245 -13.24 -1.72 5.13
N ALA A 246 -13.93 -2.82 4.86
CA ALA A 246 -13.94 -4.03 5.68
C ALA A 246 -12.61 -4.82 5.64
N VAL A 247 -11.83 -4.70 4.56
CA VAL A 247 -10.56 -5.44 4.37
C VAL A 247 -9.51 -5.05 5.39
N ALA A 248 -9.45 -3.76 5.74
CA ALA A 248 -8.47 -3.27 6.69
C ALA A 248 -8.68 -3.83 8.12
N LEU A 249 -9.91 -4.15 8.51
CA LEU A 249 -10.19 -4.84 9.78
C LEU A 249 -10.05 -6.36 9.64
N ALA A 250 -10.43 -6.94 8.51
CA ALA A 250 -10.29 -8.37 8.25
C ALA A 250 -8.81 -8.80 8.08
N SER A 251 -7.93 -7.90 7.61
CA SER A 251 -6.53 -8.20 7.31
C SER A 251 -5.74 -8.64 8.54
N VAL A 252 -6.05 -8.14 9.73
CA VAL A 252 -5.39 -8.60 10.97
C VAL A 252 -5.69 -10.08 11.21
N GLY A 253 -6.98 -10.46 11.18
CA GLY A 253 -7.41 -11.84 11.39
C GLY A 253 -6.90 -12.78 10.30
N MET A 254 -6.97 -12.36 9.04
CA MET A 254 -6.45 -13.14 7.92
C MET A 254 -4.92 -13.32 8.01
N SER A 255 -4.17 -12.28 8.41
CA SER A 255 -2.72 -12.39 8.56
C SER A 255 -2.34 -13.38 9.65
N LEU A 256 -3.00 -13.32 10.80
CA LEU A 256 -2.75 -14.26 11.90
C LEU A 256 -3.10 -15.69 11.49
N PHE A 257 -4.20 -15.88 10.76
CA PHE A 257 -4.59 -17.19 10.23
C PHE A 257 -3.57 -17.76 9.24
N VAL A 258 -3.00 -16.91 8.38
CA VAL A 258 -1.99 -17.32 7.40
C VAL A 258 -0.63 -17.60 8.05
N LEU A 259 -0.22 -16.79 9.04
CA LEU A 259 1.07 -16.91 9.69
C LEU A 259 1.15 -18.13 10.64
N ALA A 260 0.04 -18.45 11.30
CA ALA A 260 -0.01 -19.50 12.31
C ALA A 260 0.55 -20.87 11.86
N PRO A 261 0.15 -21.47 10.72
CA PRO A 261 0.63 -22.79 10.33
C PRO A 261 2.15 -22.84 10.14
N PHE A 262 2.77 -21.78 9.62
CA PHE A 262 4.21 -21.70 9.37
C PHE A 262 5.05 -21.48 10.63
N ILE A 263 4.45 -21.02 11.71
CA ILE A 263 5.09 -21.01 13.04
C ILE A 263 5.02 -22.41 13.67
N LEU A 264 3.94 -23.15 13.42
CA LEU A 264 3.72 -24.49 13.96
C LEU A 264 4.48 -25.58 13.19
N GLU A 265 4.71 -25.37 11.89
CA GLU A 265 5.36 -26.33 11.00
C GLU A 265 6.77 -26.73 11.47
N PRO A 266 7.72 -25.83 11.78
CA PRO A 266 9.03 -26.21 12.28
C PRO A 266 9.00 -27.01 13.59
N MET A 267 7.96 -26.82 14.41
CA MET A 267 7.78 -27.58 15.66
C MET A 267 7.23 -28.99 15.43
N SER A 268 6.72 -29.26 14.22
CA SER A 268 6.09 -30.53 13.84
C SER A 268 7.05 -31.44 13.04
N VAL A 269 8.22 -30.94 12.64
CA VAL A 269 9.25 -31.74 11.94
C VAL A 269 9.97 -32.66 12.93
N GLU A 270 9.90 -33.99 12.69
CA GLU A 270 10.46 -35.00 13.59
C GLU A 270 11.99 -35.05 13.58
N THR A 271 12.62 -34.72 12.44
CA THR A 271 14.08 -34.77 12.27
C THR A 271 14.64 -33.52 11.63
N PHE A 272 15.46 -32.78 12.38
CA PHE A 272 16.17 -31.61 11.85
C PHE A 272 17.42 -32.04 11.08
N ASN A 273 17.38 -32.02 9.75
CA ASN A 273 18.55 -32.23 8.90
C ASN A 273 19.05 -30.91 8.30
N LEU A 274 19.81 -30.15 9.09
CA LEU A 274 20.38 -28.86 8.68
C LEU A 274 21.35 -28.95 7.49
N ALA A 275 21.85 -30.14 7.13
CA ALA A 275 22.73 -30.29 5.97
C ALA A 275 21.99 -29.98 4.65
N THR A 276 20.66 -30.19 4.62
CA THR A 276 19.81 -29.88 3.44
C THR A 276 19.80 -28.40 3.08
N TRP A 277 20.03 -27.51 4.06
CA TRP A 277 20.08 -26.06 3.84
C TRP A 277 21.26 -25.62 2.98
N GLY A 278 22.30 -26.44 2.87
CA GLY A 278 23.46 -26.18 2.03
C GLY A 278 23.25 -26.54 0.55
N SER A 279 22.06 -27.01 0.15
CA SER A 279 21.79 -27.42 -1.23
C SER A 279 21.78 -26.22 -2.18
N VAL A 280 22.48 -26.38 -3.31
CA VAL A 280 22.56 -25.40 -4.40
C VAL A 280 22.31 -26.13 -5.72
N ALA A 281 21.50 -25.53 -6.59
CA ALA A 281 21.25 -26.07 -7.92
C ALA A 281 22.55 -26.11 -8.75
N PRO A 282 22.84 -27.21 -9.49
CA PRO A 282 24.03 -27.29 -10.35
C PRO A 282 24.11 -26.19 -11.41
N ASN A 283 22.95 -25.78 -11.95
CA ASN A 283 22.79 -24.67 -12.87
C ASN A 283 21.66 -23.78 -12.35
N ILE A 284 22.01 -22.60 -11.83
CA ILE A 284 21.02 -21.66 -11.29
C ILE A 284 20.30 -20.95 -12.45
N ASN A 285 18.97 -21.04 -12.49
CA ASN A 285 18.17 -20.16 -13.34
C ASN A 285 18.06 -18.79 -12.68
N TRP A 286 19.02 -17.91 -12.94
CA TRP A 286 19.11 -16.58 -12.33
C TRP A 286 17.90 -15.70 -12.62
N SER A 287 17.30 -15.82 -13.82
CA SER A 287 16.14 -15.01 -14.21
C SER A 287 14.92 -15.42 -13.38
N LEU A 288 14.61 -16.71 -13.27
CA LEU A 288 13.52 -17.19 -12.42
C LEU A 288 13.80 -16.92 -10.94
N PHE A 289 14.96 -17.34 -10.43
CA PHE A 289 15.34 -17.19 -9.02
C PHE A 289 15.23 -15.74 -8.55
N LEU A 290 15.88 -14.80 -9.25
CA LEU A 290 15.87 -13.39 -8.86
C LEU A 290 14.49 -12.76 -9.05
N SER A 291 13.75 -13.12 -10.10
CA SER A 291 12.42 -12.54 -10.32
C SER A 291 11.43 -13.00 -9.25
N THR A 292 11.37 -14.30 -8.97
CA THR A 292 10.48 -14.86 -7.93
C THR A 292 10.82 -14.34 -6.54
N ILE A 293 12.11 -14.37 -6.14
CA ILE A 293 12.46 -13.96 -4.78
C ILE A 293 12.31 -12.45 -4.56
N LEU A 294 12.43 -11.62 -5.60
CA LEU A 294 12.23 -10.18 -5.47
C LEU A 294 10.76 -9.79 -5.52
N TRP A 295 9.97 -10.50 -6.35
CA TRP A 295 8.52 -10.38 -6.37
C TRP A 295 7.93 -10.65 -4.97
N ASN A 296 8.41 -11.69 -4.27
CA ASN A 296 8.07 -11.99 -2.88
C ASN A 296 8.37 -10.88 -1.85
N TYR A 297 9.19 -9.88 -2.21
CA TYR A 297 9.53 -8.74 -1.35
C TYR A 297 9.16 -7.38 -2.00
N GLN A 298 8.34 -7.40 -3.05
CA GLN A 298 7.88 -6.24 -3.81
C GLN A 298 6.65 -5.59 -3.13
N GLY A 299 6.17 -4.44 -3.60
CA GLY A 299 4.87 -3.89 -3.18
C GLY A 299 4.88 -2.87 -2.04
N TRP A 300 6.05 -2.54 -1.48
CA TRP A 300 6.17 -1.53 -0.42
C TRP A 300 5.66 -0.14 -0.85
N ASP A 301 5.87 0.23 -2.11
CA ASP A 301 5.46 1.47 -2.76
C ASP A 301 3.93 1.59 -2.93
N SER A 302 3.21 0.46 -2.92
CA SER A 302 1.74 0.43 -2.89
C SER A 302 1.16 1.11 -1.65
N LEU A 303 1.91 1.17 -0.55
CA LEU A 303 1.50 1.92 0.64
C LEU A 303 1.33 3.42 0.38
N GLY A 304 2.05 3.96 -0.61
CA GLY A 304 1.88 5.33 -1.07
C GLY A 304 0.53 5.61 -1.73
N CYS A 305 -0.16 4.58 -2.22
CA CYS A 305 -1.48 4.74 -2.85
C CYS A 305 -2.59 5.01 -1.83
N VAL A 306 -2.37 4.66 -0.56
CA VAL A 306 -3.31 4.87 0.56
C VAL A 306 -2.83 5.96 1.53
N ALA A 307 -1.80 6.74 1.16
CA ALA A 307 -1.19 7.74 2.03
C ALA A 307 -2.18 8.77 2.58
N GLY A 308 -3.17 9.18 1.79
CA GLY A 308 -4.21 10.13 2.20
C GLY A 308 -5.15 9.59 3.29
N GLU A 309 -5.15 8.29 3.55
CA GLU A 309 -6.01 7.61 4.54
C GLU A 309 -5.29 7.31 5.87
N VAL A 310 -3.97 7.52 5.92
CA VAL A 310 -3.10 7.19 7.06
C VAL A 310 -3.12 8.27 8.13
N LYS A 311 -3.43 7.89 9.37
CA LYS A 311 -3.39 8.77 10.54
C LYS A 311 -1.95 8.89 11.05
N ASP A 312 -1.47 10.11 11.26
CA ASP A 312 -0.12 10.39 11.80
C ASP A 312 0.98 9.62 11.05
N GLY A 313 1.10 9.84 9.74
CA GLY A 313 2.01 9.10 8.88
C GLY A 313 3.46 9.08 9.38
N GLY A 314 3.93 10.17 10.00
CA GLY A 314 5.28 10.27 10.56
C GLY A 314 5.63 9.16 11.56
N ARG A 315 4.66 8.73 12.39
CA ARG A 315 4.82 7.61 13.33
C ARG A 315 4.28 6.30 12.78
N THR A 316 3.21 6.37 11.99
CA THR A 316 2.48 5.20 11.53
C THR A 316 3.28 4.38 10.50
N TYR A 317 3.95 5.02 9.55
CA TYR A 317 4.76 4.30 8.55
C TYR A 317 5.93 3.53 9.18
N PRO A 318 6.80 4.13 10.01
CA PRO A 318 7.95 3.40 10.56
C PRO A 318 7.56 2.17 11.38
N ILE A 319 6.52 2.29 12.21
CA ILE A 319 6.01 1.18 13.03
C ILE A 319 5.43 0.08 12.13
N ALA A 320 4.64 0.46 11.12
CA ALA A 320 4.07 -0.48 10.15
C ALA A 320 5.16 -1.25 9.39
N ILE A 321 6.24 -0.58 8.98
CA ILE A 321 7.37 -1.18 8.29
C ILE A 321 8.03 -2.24 9.15
N VAL A 322 8.30 -1.94 10.43
CA VAL A 322 8.91 -2.91 11.36
C VAL A 322 8.01 -4.13 11.55
N ILE A 323 6.70 -3.92 11.76
CA ILE A 323 5.74 -5.03 11.89
C ILE A 323 5.77 -5.90 10.64
N ALA A 324 5.57 -5.31 9.46
CA ALA A 324 5.53 -6.06 8.20
C ALA A 324 6.84 -6.79 7.92
N MET A 325 7.99 -6.13 8.11
CA MET A 325 9.30 -6.72 7.81
C MET A 325 9.59 -7.96 8.67
N VAL A 326 9.27 -7.91 9.96
CA VAL A 326 9.42 -9.06 10.86
C VAL A 326 8.51 -10.21 10.42
N LEU A 327 7.25 -9.92 10.11
CA LEU A 327 6.30 -10.93 9.65
C LEU A 327 6.75 -11.58 8.34
N ILE A 328 7.15 -10.78 7.34
CA ILE A 328 7.64 -11.27 6.04
C ILE A 328 8.88 -12.15 6.22
N THR A 329 9.86 -11.70 7.01
CA THR A 329 11.11 -12.45 7.21
C THR A 329 10.86 -13.81 7.86
N ILE A 330 10.06 -13.86 8.91
CA ILE A 330 9.69 -15.12 9.56
C ILE A 330 8.93 -16.01 8.59
N ASN A 331 8.00 -15.44 7.84
CA ASN A 331 7.11 -16.20 7.00
C ASN A 331 7.79 -16.80 5.78
N TYR A 332 8.82 -16.17 5.20
CA TYR A 332 9.61 -16.84 4.15
C TYR A 332 10.69 -17.76 4.72
N ALA A 333 11.26 -17.45 5.88
CA ALA A 333 12.37 -18.22 6.44
C ALA A 333 11.92 -19.61 6.91
N PHE A 334 10.85 -19.69 7.70
CA PHE A 334 10.46 -20.94 8.36
C PHE A 334 9.96 -22.02 7.39
N PRO A 335 9.07 -21.73 6.43
CA PRO A 335 8.52 -22.73 5.52
C PRO A 335 9.56 -23.25 4.54
N VAL A 336 10.45 -22.38 4.04
CA VAL A 336 11.56 -22.83 3.19
C VAL A 336 12.54 -23.69 3.99
N ALA A 337 12.90 -23.24 5.20
CA ALA A 337 13.86 -23.94 6.06
C ALA A 337 13.34 -25.29 6.57
N ALA A 338 12.07 -25.38 6.93
CA ALA A 338 11.41 -26.62 7.35
C ALA A 338 11.11 -27.51 6.14
N GLY A 339 10.58 -26.92 5.06
CA GLY A 339 10.17 -27.66 3.88
C GLY A 339 11.32 -28.39 3.21
N ILE A 340 12.51 -27.78 3.09
CA ILE A 340 13.67 -28.47 2.50
C ILE A 340 14.22 -29.60 3.37
N MET A 341 13.93 -29.60 4.68
CA MET A 341 14.31 -30.73 5.54
C MET A 341 13.42 -31.95 5.29
N VAL A 342 12.18 -31.73 4.84
CA VAL A 342 11.21 -32.78 4.55
C VAL A 342 11.32 -33.24 3.10
N GLU A 343 11.29 -32.30 2.16
CA GLU A 343 11.55 -32.56 0.74
C GLU A 343 12.85 -31.89 0.31
N SER A 344 13.93 -32.67 0.34
CA SER A 344 15.27 -32.20 -0.02
C SER A 344 15.52 -32.09 -1.52
N ASP A 345 14.72 -32.76 -2.35
CA ASP A 345 14.82 -32.64 -3.80
C ASP A 345 14.18 -31.34 -4.26
N PHE A 346 14.97 -30.27 -4.37
CA PHE A 346 14.48 -28.98 -4.84
C PHE A 346 13.92 -29.01 -6.27
N THR A 347 14.18 -30.06 -7.07
CA THR A 347 13.71 -30.11 -8.47
C THR A 347 12.20 -30.36 -8.59
N VAL A 348 11.57 -30.94 -7.57
CA VAL A 348 10.12 -31.17 -7.52
C VAL A 348 9.35 -29.97 -6.95
N TRP A 349 10.04 -28.94 -6.47
CA TRP A 349 9.37 -27.77 -5.88
C TRP A 349 8.65 -26.96 -6.95
N HIS A 350 7.36 -26.75 -6.75
CA HIS A 350 6.51 -25.92 -7.59
C HIS A 350 5.44 -25.26 -6.73
N GLU A 351 4.65 -24.38 -7.32
CA GLU A 351 3.54 -23.72 -6.62
C GLU A 351 2.56 -24.77 -6.07
N GLY A 352 2.26 -24.70 -4.78
CA GLY A 352 1.47 -25.73 -4.10
C GLY A 352 2.30 -26.70 -3.26
N MET A 353 3.62 -26.78 -3.47
CA MET A 353 4.45 -27.76 -2.78
C MET A 353 4.51 -27.54 -1.26
N LEU A 354 4.37 -26.31 -0.77
CA LEU A 354 4.29 -26.05 0.67
C LEU A 354 3.09 -26.75 1.33
N GLU A 355 1.95 -26.83 0.62
CA GLU A 355 0.78 -27.58 1.11
C GLU A 355 1.07 -29.09 1.13
N THR A 356 1.67 -29.61 0.06
CA THR A 356 1.96 -31.03 -0.07
C THR A 356 2.99 -31.49 0.96
N ILE A 357 4.04 -30.69 1.19
CA ILE A 357 5.00 -30.91 2.27
C ILE A 357 4.29 -30.91 3.62
N ALA A 358 3.43 -29.92 3.89
CA ALA A 358 2.69 -29.86 5.14
C ALA A 358 1.77 -31.07 5.35
N MET A 359 1.16 -31.62 4.30
CA MET A 359 0.40 -32.88 4.34
C MET A 359 1.28 -34.08 4.75
N THR A 360 2.53 -34.14 4.28
CA THR A 360 3.47 -35.21 4.68
C THR A 360 3.92 -35.10 6.15
N ILE A 361 4.01 -33.87 6.68
CA ILE A 361 4.31 -33.63 8.09
C ILE A 361 3.11 -34.03 8.96
N ALA A 362 1.94 -33.46 8.67
CA ALA A 362 0.69 -33.81 9.35
C ALA A 362 -0.54 -33.40 8.52
N PRO A 363 -1.57 -34.26 8.36
CA PRO A 363 -2.74 -33.93 7.54
C PRO A 363 -3.49 -32.66 7.96
N TRP A 364 -3.60 -32.39 9.27
CA TRP A 364 -4.25 -31.16 9.75
C TRP A 364 -3.47 -29.90 9.38
N LEU A 365 -2.14 -30.01 9.32
CA LEU A 365 -1.25 -28.91 8.95
C LEU A 365 -1.35 -28.65 7.45
N GLY A 366 -1.34 -29.69 6.62
CA GLY A 366 -1.57 -29.57 5.18
C GLY A 366 -2.90 -28.89 4.84
N VAL A 367 -4.01 -29.33 5.46
CA VAL A 367 -5.32 -28.69 5.29
C VAL A 367 -5.29 -27.21 5.69
N TRP A 368 -4.60 -26.86 6.78
CA TRP A 368 -4.48 -25.46 7.19
C TRP A 368 -3.59 -24.67 6.22
N VAL A 369 -2.44 -25.18 5.79
CA VAL A 369 -1.57 -24.52 4.81
C VAL A 369 -2.32 -24.26 3.49
N GLY A 370 -3.08 -25.24 2.98
CA GLY A 370 -3.93 -25.06 1.81
C GLY A 370 -4.99 -23.97 2.01
N ALA A 371 -5.69 -23.97 3.15
CA ALA A 371 -6.67 -22.92 3.47
C ALA A 371 -6.02 -21.54 3.65
N ALA A 372 -4.82 -21.49 4.25
CA ALA A 372 -4.02 -20.28 4.40
C ALA A 372 -3.58 -19.75 3.04
N ALA A 373 -3.19 -20.61 2.10
CA ALA A 373 -2.82 -20.22 0.74
C ALA A 373 -3.98 -19.55 0.01
N VAL A 374 -5.18 -20.11 0.11
CA VAL A 374 -6.41 -19.53 -0.45
C VAL A 374 -6.68 -18.15 0.15
N VAL A 375 -6.62 -18.00 1.47
CA VAL A 375 -6.85 -16.71 2.15
C VAL A 375 -5.78 -15.68 1.80
N ALA A 376 -4.51 -16.10 1.77
CA ALA A 376 -3.36 -15.26 1.45
C ALA A 376 -3.46 -14.70 0.03
N THR A 377 -3.57 -15.59 -0.96
CA THR A 377 -3.61 -15.22 -2.38
C THR A 377 -4.82 -14.33 -2.71
N LEU A 378 -6.01 -14.64 -2.18
CA LEU A 378 -7.19 -13.78 -2.36
C LEU A 378 -7.04 -12.42 -1.65
N GLY A 379 -6.44 -12.41 -0.46
CA GLY A 379 -6.19 -11.21 0.31
C GLY A 379 -5.22 -10.26 -0.39
N GLU A 380 -4.09 -10.80 -0.86
CA GLU A 380 -3.08 -10.08 -1.63
C GLU A 380 -3.65 -9.55 -2.93
N PHE A 381 -4.30 -10.42 -3.72
CA PHE A 381 -4.92 -10.03 -4.97
C PHE A 381 -5.90 -8.87 -4.78
N ASN A 382 -6.68 -8.92 -3.72
CA ASN A 382 -7.62 -7.87 -3.40
C ASN A 382 -6.94 -6.54 -3.02
N VAL A 383 -5.87 -6.57 -2.23
CA VAL A 383 -5.12 -5.36 -1.85
C VAL A 383 -4.43 -4.75 -3.06
N VAL A 384 -3.76 -5.57 -3.86
CA VAL A 384 -2.99 -5.11 -5.02
C VAL A 384 -3.91 -4.58 -6.13
N MET A 385 -5.06 -5.23 -6.38
CA MET A 385 -6.08 -4.67 -7.29
C MET A 385 -6.62 -3.33 -6.78
N ALA A 386 -6.83 -3.18 -5.46
CA ALA A 386 -7.27 -1.92 -4.89
C ALA A 386 -6.24 -0.78 -5.08
N CYS A 387 -4.96 -1.06 -4.84
CA CYS A 387 -3.90 -0.06 -4.96
C CYS A 387 -3.66 0.31 -6.43
N SER A 388 -3.49 -0.70 -7.29
CA SER A 388 -3.19 -0.50 -8.71
C SER A 388 -4.34 0.15 -9.48
N SER A 389 -5.61 -0.14 -9.15
CA SER A 389 -6.76 0.53 -9.77
C SER A 389 -6.80 2.04 -9.46
N ARG A 390 -6.41 2.44 -8.24
CA ARG A 390 -6.26 3.86 -7.86
C ARG A 390 -5.08 4.52 -8.58
N ALA A 391 -3.96 3.81 -8.73
CA ALA A 391 -2.82 4.28 -9.50
C ALA A 391 -3.19 4.49 -10.99
N LEU A 392 -3.93 3.54 -11.58
CA LEU A 392 -4.43 3.64 -12.95
C LEU A 392 -5.43 4.79 -13.11
N TRP A 393 -6.35 4.95 -12.16
CA TRP A 393 -7.28 6.08 -12.10
C TRP A 393 -6.54 7.42 -12.02
N ALA A 394 -5.55 7.54 -11.14
CA ALA A 394 -4.74 8.75 -11.01
C ALA A 394 -4.02 9.07 -12.33
N THR A 395 -3.45 8.07 -12.99
CA THR A 395 -2.80 8.25 -14.30
C THR A 395 -3.78 8.80 -15.35
N ALA A 396 -5.03 8.35 -15.33
CA ALA A 396 -6.09 8.87 -16.20
C ALA A 396 -6.52 10.29 -15.83
N ASP A 397 -6.64 10.61 -14.54
CA ASP A 397 -6.94 11.95 -14.04
C ASP A 397 -5.87 12.97 -14.45
N TYR A 398 -4.61 12.55 -14.45
CA TYR A 398 -3.48 13.32 -14.99
C TYR A 398 -3.42 13.43 -16.52
N LYS A 399 -4.47 12.97 -17.23
CA LYS A 399 -4.63 13.01 -18.70
C LYS A 399 -3.56 12.24 -19.47
N MET A 400 -2.93 11.28 -18.82
CA MET A 400 -1.92 10.42 -19.46
C MET A 400 -2.56 9.18 -20.10
N LEU A 401 -3.77 8.83 -19.66
CA LEU A 401 -4.63 7.82 -20.23
C LEU A 401 -5.97 8.43 -20.69
N PRO A 402 -6.76 7.70 -21.49
CA PRO A 402 -8.11 8.11 -21.83
C PRO A 402 -8.97 8.41 -20.60
N SER A 403 -9.74 9.49 -20.64
CA SER A 403 -10.52 9.99 -19.50
C SER A 403 -11.59 9.01 -18.99
N PHE A 404 -12.02 8.04 -19.81
CA PHE A 404 -12.98 7.02 -19.37
C PHE A 404 -12.40 6.12 -18.27
N LEU A 405 -11.07 5.97 -18.16
CA LEU A 405 -10.43 5.19 -17.09
C LEU A 405 -10.45 5.93 -15.73
N ALA A 406 -10.72 7.24 -15.73
CA ALA A 406 -10.91 8.03 -14.51
C ALA A 406 -12.36 7.95 -13.99
N VAL A 407 -13.24 7.13 -14.60
CA VAL A 407 -14.64 7.01 -14.18
C VAL A 407 -14.75 6.22 -12.87
N GLU A 408 -15.39 6.84 -11.89
CA GLU A 408 -15.73 6.25 -10.60
C GLU A 408 -17.19 5.77 -10.55
N TRP A 409 -17.48 4.78 -9.71
CA TRP A 409 -18.85 4.34 -9.43
C TRP A 409 -19.54 5.33 -8.49
N GLU A 410 -20.60 5.98 -8.95
CA GLU A 410 -21.42 6.94 -8.18
C GLU A 410 -21.86 6.47 -6.78
N ARG A 411 -22.09 5.17 -6.58
CA ARG A 411 -22.60 4.62 -5.31
C ARG A 411 -21.51 4.44 -4.26
N PHE A 412 -20.31 4.00 -4.67
CA PHE A 412 -19.25 3.55 -3.77
C PHE A 412 -17.97 4.40 -3.86
N GLY A 413 -17.84 5.28 -4.86
CA GLY A 413 -16.65 6.10 -5.07
C GLY A 413 -15.41 5.27 -5.45
N THR A 414 -15.63 4.10 -6.05
CA THR A 414 -14.56 3.19 -6.48
C THR A 414 -14.21 3.43 -7.95
N PRO A 415 -12.94 3.30 -8.37
CA PRO A 415 -12.52 3.55 -9.76
C PRO A 415 -12.93 2.38 -10.68
N ILE A 416 -14.24 2.25 -10.95
CA ILE A 416 -14.82 1.07 -11.60
C ILE A 416 -14.27 0.82 -13.00
N ALA A 417 -13.99 1.87 -13.78
CA ALA A 417 -13.42 1.68 -15.12
C ALA A 417 -12.00 1.11 -15.05
N ALA A 418 -11.19 1.55 -14.08
CA ALA A 418 -9.86 1.00 -13.84
C ALA A 418 -9.93 -0.46 -13.35
N ILE A 419 -10.85 -0.78 -12.43
CA ILE A 419 -11.08 -2.13 -11.93
C ILE A 419 -11.50 -3.07 -13.08
N VAL A 420 -12.42 -2.63 -13.96
CA VAL A 420 -12.84 -3.40 -15.13
C VAL A 420 -11.68 -3.62 -16.10
N PHE A 421 -10.89 -2.58 -16.39
CA PHE A 421 -9.70 -2.70 -17.23
C PHE A 421 -8.75 -3.77 -16.70
N GLN A 422 -8.40 -3.70 -15.41
CA GLN A 422 -7.52 -4.66 -14.76
C GLN A 422 -8.11 -6.08 -14.77
N THR A 423 -9.41 -6.21 -14.49
CA THR A 423 -10.11 -7.50 -14.52
C THR A 423 -10.04 -8.13 -15.91
N CYS A 424 -10.25 -7.34 -16.96
CA CYS A 424 -10.13 -7.81 -18.34
C CYS A 424 -8.69 -8.22 -18.68
N THR A 425 -7.69 -7.42 -18.32
CA THR A 425 -6.29 -7.79 -18.58
C THR A 425 -5.87 -9.03 -17.79
N THR A 426 -6.32 -9.17 -16.55
CA THR A 426 -6.09 -10.36 -15.73
C THR A 426 -6.73 -11.61 -16.35
N ALA A 427 -7.98 -11.52 -16.80
CA ALA A 427 -8.67 -12.64 -17.45
C ALA A 427 -7.93 -13.13 -18.70
N LEU A 428 -7.35 -12.21 -19.48
CA LEU A 428 -6.57 -12.54 -20.68
C LEU A 428 -5.24 -13.21 -20.34
N LEU A 429 -4.55 -12.72 -19.31
CA LEU A 429 -3.18 -13.11 -18.99
C LEU A 429 -3.05 -14.26 -17.98
N MET A 430 -4.11 -14.62 -17.25
CA MET A 430 -4.09 -15.76 -16.31
C MET A 430 -4.00 -17.14 -16.99
N SER A 431 -3.93 -17.16 -18.33
CA SER A 431 -3.58 -18.34 -19.16
C SER A 431 -2.08 -18.65 -19.13
N PHE A 432 -1.24 -17.66 -18.86
CA PHE A 432 0.21 -17.82 -18.81
C PHE A 432 0.66 -18.44 -17.49
N SER A 433 1.84 -19.05 -17.48
CA SER A 433 2.48 -19.58 -16.27
C SER A 433 2.88 -18.45 -15.32
N PHE A 434 2.86 -18.73 -14.01
CA PHE A 434 3.33 -17.82 -12.96
C PHE A 434 4.77 -17.33 -13.22
N GLU A 435 5.72 -18.22 -13.51
CA GLU A 435 7.11 -17.87 -13.85
C GLU A 435 7.20 -16.78 -14.94
N PHE A 436 6.52 -17.00 -16.07
CA PHE A 436 6.53 -16.06 -17.18
C PHE A 436 6.00 -14.67 -16.79
N LEU A 437 4.91 -14.65 -16.01
CA LEU A 437 4.28 -13.41 -15.54
C LEU A 437 5.20 -12.65 -14.57
N VAL A 438 5.78 -13.35 -13.58
CA VAL A 438 6.67 -12.77 -12.57
C VAL A 438 7.96 -12.22 -13.17
N VAL A 439 8.54 -12.88 -14.17
CA VAL A 439 9.75 -12.39 -14.87
C VAL A 439 9.46 -11.07 -15.60
N LEU A 440 8.31 -10.96 -16.29
CA LEU A 440 7.92 -9.72 -16.96
C LEU A 440 7.56 -8.61 -15.98
N ASP A 441 6.79 -8.94 -14.94
CA ASP A 441 6.44 -8.00 -13.88
C ASP A 441 7.69 -7.40 -13.25
N THR A 442 8.59 -8.25 -12.75
CA THR A 442 9.81 -7.81 -12.07
C THR A 442 10.65 -6.89 -12.95
N PHE A 443 10.72 -7.15 -14.26
CA PHE A 443 11.44 -6.27 -15.18
C PHE A 443 10.85 -4.85 -15.20
N PHE A 444 9.54 -4.73 -15.45
CA PHE A 444 8.86 -3.43 -15.53
C PHE A 444 8.84 -2.72 -14.18
N ASN A 445 8.64 -3.47 -13.09
CA ASN A 445 8.68 -2.92 -11.74
C ASN A 445 10.08 -2.37 -11.41
N ASN A 446 11.15 -3.08 -11.77
CA ASN A 446 12.51 -2.62 -11.50
C ASN A 446 12.83 -1.29 -12.19
N LEU A 447 12.32 -1.07 -13.41
CA LEU A 447 12.43 0.23 -14.09
C LEU A 447 11.69 1.33 -13.35
N THR A 448 10.50 1.02 -12.83
CA THR A 448 9.68 1.94 -12.03
C THR A 448 10.41 2.32 -10.74
N LEU A 449 10.91 1.33 -9.98
CA LEU A 449 11.65 1.56 -8.74
C LEU A 449 12.92 2.39 -8.97
N LEU A 450 13.65 2.18 -10.07
CA LEU A 450 14.81 3.05 -10.40
C LEU A 450 14.40 4.52 -10.53
N LEU A 451 13.28 4.80 -11.22
CA LEU A 451 12.77 6.15 -11.37
C LEU A 451 12.28 6.73 -10.03
N GLU A 452 11.63 5.92 -9.18
CA GLU A 452 11.21 6.33 -7.85
C GLU A 452 12.39 6.72 -6.95
N PHE A 453 13.45 5.91 -6.92
CA PHE A 453 14.65 6.22 -6.13
C PHE A 453 15.38 7.46 -6.65
N PHE A 454 15.43 7.67 -7.97
CA PHE A 454 15.96 8.91 -8.54
C PHE A 454 15.09 10.12 -8.21
N ALA A 455 13.76 9.97 -8.24
CA ALA A 455 12.82 11.01 -7.84
C ALA A 455 12.97 11.36 -6.35
N PHE A 456 13.10 10.35 -5.48
CA PHE A 456 13.37 10.49 -4.06
C PHE A 456 14.61 11.33 -3.79
N LEU A 457 15.75 10.95 -4.38
CA LEU A 457 16.98 11.70 -4.24
C LEU A 457 16.84 13.13 -4.78
N ARG A 458 16.27 13.31 -5.98
CA ARG A 458 16.09 14.66 -6.55
C ARG A 458 15.22 15.54 -5.67
N LEU A 459 14.11 15.02 -5.13
CA LEU A 459 13.22 15.78 -4.26
C LEU A 459 13.90 16.21 -2.96
N LYS A 460 14.80 15.39 -2.39
CA LYS A 460 15.62 15.81 -1.23
C LYS A 460 16.49 17.03 -1.52
N TYR A 461 16.99 17.19 -2.74
CA TYR A 461 17.86 18.33 -3.10
C TYR A 461 17.10 19.54 -3.65
N VAL A 462 15.99 19.32 -4.35
CA VAL A 462 15.22 20.39 -5.01
C VAL A 462 14.17 20.98 -4.06
N GLU A 463 13.54 20.15 -3.22
CA GLU A 463 12.48 20.54 -2.31
C GLU A 463 12.89 20.30 -0.84
N LYS A 464 13.98 20.99 -0.43
CA LYS A 464 14.59 20.85 0.90
C LYS A 464 13.69 21.31 2.04
N ASP A 465 12.96 22.41 1.83
CA ASP A 465 12.14 23.05 2.87
C ASP A 465 10.73 22.48 2.96
N THR A 466 10.40 21.47 2.14
CA THR A 466 9.09 20.81 2.21
C THR A 466 9.02 19.95 3.46
N ALA A 467 7.93 20.09 4.22
CA ALA A 467 7.73 19.33 5.45
C ALA A 467 7.74 17.82 5.19
N ARG A 468 8.59 17.09 5.92
CA ARG A 468 8.74 15.63 5.88
C ARG A 468 8.44 15.07 7.26
N PRO A 469 7.16 14.73 7.57
CA PRO A 469 6.78 14.20 8.88
C PRO A 469 7.55 12.93 9.28
N PHE A 470 7.93 12.11 8.31
CA PHE A 470 8.97 11.11 8.46
C PHE A 470 10.12 11.47 7.53
N GLU A 471 11.36 11.37 8.01
CA GLU A 471 12.56 11.49 7.19
C GLU A 471 13.43 10.24 7.41
N VAL A 472 14.01 9.73 6.32
CA VAL A 472 15.00 8.66 6.38
C VAL A 472 16.12 9.04 7.37
N PRO A 473 16.49 8.14 8.31
CA PRO A 473 17.54 8.40 9.28
C PRO A 473 18.83 8.90 8.62
N PHE A 474 19.58 9.77 9.29
CA PHE A 474 20.82 10.37 8.76
C PHE A 474 20.64 11.29 7.53
N GLY A 475 19.42 11.76 7.27
CA GLY A 475 19.13 12.78 6.25
C GLY A 475 19.55 12.37 4.84
N ASN A 476 20.35 13.21 4.17
CA ASN A 476 20.84 12.93 2.82
C ASN A 476 21.83 11.75 2.78
N THR A 477 22.64 11.57 3.82
CA THR A 477 23.60 10.46 3.88
C THR A 477 22.86 9.12 3.96
N GLY A 478 21.82 9.05 4.78
CA GLY A 478 20.95 7.87 4.84
C GLY A 478 20.19 7.61 3.55
N ALA A 479 19.71 8.68 2.90
CA ALA A 479 19.06 8.57 1.59
C ALA A 479 19.98 7.91 0.54
N TRP A 480 21.26 8.30 0.47
CA TRP A 480 22.23 7.63 -0.40
C TRP A 480 22.57 6.21 0.06
N ALA A 481 22.69 6.00 1.37
CA ALA A 481 23.00 4.69 1.95
C ALA A 481 21.94 3.63 1.64
N ILE A 482 20.66 4.01 1.52
CA ILE A 482 19.58 3.10 1.10
C ILE A 482 19.47 3.01 -0.43
N THR A 483 19.74 4.11 -1.15
CA THR A 483 19.56 4.15 -2.62
C THR A 483 20.64 3.36 -3.35
N ILE A 484 21.92 3.48 -2.94
CA ILE A 484 23.04 2.82 -3.65
C ILE A 484 22.89 1.30 -3.66
N PRO A 485 22.70 0.61 -2.51
CA PRO A 485 22.51 -0.84 -2.50
C PRO A 485 21.30 -1.26 -3.34
N LYS A 486 20.18 -0.54 -3.23
CA LYS A 486 18.97 -0.85 -3.99
C LYS A 486 19.19 -0.72 -5.50
N VAL A 487 19.84 0.35 -5.97
CA VAL A 487 20.16 0.54 -7.40
C VAL A 487 21.12 -0.55 -7.89
N ILE A 488 22.08 -0.98 -7.08
CA ILE A 488 22.98 -2.09 -7.43
C ILE A 488 22.19 -3.39 -7.62
N VAL A 489 21.29 -3.72 -6.68
CA VAL A 489 20.43 -4.91 -6.78
C VAL A 489 19.52 -4.83 -8.01
N LEU A 490 18.81 -3.71 -8.19
CA LEU A 490 17.94 -3.48 -9.36
C LEU A 490 18.69 -3.63 -10.68
N SER A 491 19.90 -3.05 -10.78
CA SER A 491 20.72 -3.14 -11.99
C SER A 491 21.22 -4.57 -12.22
N GLY A 492 21.66 -5.27 -11.18
CA GLY A 492 22.11 -6.66 -11.27
C GLY A 492 20.99 -7.59 -11.75
N VAL A 493 19.77 -7.37 -11.27
CA VAL A 493 18.59 -8.14 -11.68
C VAL A 493 18.27 -7.88 -13.13
N LEU A 494 18.23 -6.63 -13.57
CA LEU A 494 17.99 -6.28 -14.98
C LEU A 494 19.05 -6.93 -15.89
N VAL A 495 20.33 -6.91 -15.51
CA VAL A 495 21.41 -7.57 -16.27
C VAL A 495 21.23 -9.09 -16.34
N ALA A 496 20.69 -9.71 -15.30
CA ALA A 496 20.46 -11.15 -15.26
C ALA A 496 19.27 -11.63 -16.13
N GLN A 497 18.47 -10.70 -16.67
CA GLN A 497 17.30 -11.05 -17.49
C GLN A 497 17.69 -11.53 -18.88
N SER A 498 16.85 -12.43 -19.44
CA SER A 498 17.08 -12.99 -20.76
C SER A 498 16.99 -11.93 -21.87
N SER A 499 17.68 -12.18 -23.00
CA SER A 499 17.68 -11.27 -24.15
C SER A 499 16.28 -11.05 -24.74
N HIS A 500 15.40 -12.05 -24.67
CA HIS A 500 14.01 -11.94 -25.13
C HIS A 500 13.18 -10.98 -24.27
N VAL A 501 13.34 -11.05 -22.95
CA VAL A 501 12.69 -10.12 -22.01
C VAL A 501 13.18 -8.70 -22.26
N TRP A 502 14.49 -8.51 -22.38
CA TRP A 502 15.07 -7.22 -22.74
C TRP A 502 14.52 -6.66 -24.05
N LEU A 503 14.45 -7.47 -25.11
CA LEU A 503 13.93 -7.03 -26.40
C LEU A 503 12.46 -6.59 -26.30
N PHE A 504 11.63 -7.38 -25.62
CA PHE A 504 10.22 -7.09 -25.43
C PHE A 504 10.02 -5.78 -24.64
N CYS A 505 10.62 -5.68 -23.46
CA CYS A 505 10.46 -4.52 -22.57
C CYS A 505 11.12 -3.25 -23.14
N ALA A 506 12.25 -3.36 -23.86
CA ALA A 506 12.86 -2.23 -24.54
C ALA A 506 11.97 -1.73 -25.69
N THR A 507 11.40 -2.65 -26.49
CA THR A 507 10.46 -2.30 -27.56
C THR A 507 9.23 -1.59 -26.99
N PHE A 508 8.67 -2.11 -25.89
CA PHE A 508 7.58 -1.45 -25.17
C PHE A 508 7.95 -0.01 -24.77
N ASN A 509 9.10 0.19 -24.13
CA ASN A 509 9.55 1.51 -23.70
C ASN A 509 9.81 2.47 -24.86
N VAL A 510 10.34 1.98 -25.99
CA VAL A 510 10.51 2.78 -27.22
C VAL A 510 9.14 3.22 -27.76
N VAL A 511 8.15 2.33 -27.80
CA VAL A 511 6.78 2.65 -28.25
C VAL A 511 6.13 3.69 -27.34
N ILE A 512 6.21 3.52 -26.02
CA ILE A 512 5.65 4.47 -25.05
C ILE A 512 6.35 5.84 -25.14
N SER A 513 7.66 5.86 -25.35
CA SER A 513 8.42 7.10 -25.54
C SER A 513 8.02 7.82 -26.84
N MET A 514 7.83 7.07 -27.94
CA MET A 514 7.29 7.63 -29.18
C MET A 514 5.86 8.17 -29.00
N ALA A 515 5.01 7.45 -28.26
CA ALA A 515 3.66 7.90 -27.95
C ALA A 515 3.66 9.24 -27.18
N TYR A 516 4.56 9.41 -26.20
CA TYR A 516 4.73 10.69 -25.50
C TYR A 516 5.14 11.83 -26.43
N LEU A 517 6.08 11.59 -27.36
CA LEU A 517 6.51 12.60 -28.31
C LEU A 517 5.36 13.04 -29.23
N LEU A 518 4.55 12.09 -29.72
CA LEU A 518 3.38 12.39 -30.54
C LEU A 518 2.31 13.14 -29.74
N TRP A 519 2.03 12.70 -28.52
CA TRP A 519 1.06 13.33 -27.63
C TRP A 519 1.47 14.75 -27.23
N SER A 520 2.73 14.96 -26.84
CA SER A 520 3.25 16.27 -26.47
C SER A 520 3.27 17.25 -27.67
N GLN A 521 3.56 16.76 -28.88
CA GLN A 521 3.42 17.56 -30.10
C GLN A 521 1.96 17.95 -30.37
N TYR A 522 1.03 17.00 -30.22
CA TYR A 522 -0.40 17.26 -30.39
C TYR A 522 -0.91 18.32 -29.40
N GLN A 523 -0.53 18.21 -28.12
CA GLN A 523 -0.92 19.19 -27.10
C GLN A 523 -0.36 20.59 -27.39
N ARG A 524 0.91 20.69 -27.78
CA ARG A 524 1.51 21.98 -28.18
C ARG A 524 0.79 22.60 -29.37
N ARG A 525 0.40 21.79 -30.37
CA ARG A 525 -0.39 22.26 -31.52
C ARG A 525 -1.78 22.71 -31.12
N SER A 526 -2.47 21.96 -30.25
CA SER A 526 -3.81 22.33 -29.76
C SER A 526 -3.80 23.61 -28.92
N GLN A 527 -2.74 23.84 -28.15
CA GLN A 527 -2.55 25.09 -27.39
C GLN A 527 -2.23 26.27 -28.33
N ALA A 528 -1.41 26.05 -29.36
CA ALA A 528 -1.10 27.07 -30.37
C ALA A 528 -2.31 27.41 -31.27
N ALA A 529 -3.24 26.46 -31.47
CA ALA A 529 -4.42 26.64 -32.32
C ALA A 529 -5.62 27.29 -31.60
N SER A 530 -5.60 27.39 -30.26
CA SER A 530 -6.61 28.16 -29.51
C SER A 530 -6.21 29.64 -29.49
N PRO A 531 -6.91 30.55 -30.21
CA PRO A 531 -6.60 31.97 -30.14
C PRO A 531 -6.95 32.50 -28.75
N LEU A 532 -6.13 33.40 -28.23
CA LEU A 532 -6.35 34.17 -26.99
C LEU A 532 -7.81 34.65 -26.88
N LYS A 533 -8.64 33.92 -26.12
CA LYS A 533 -9.76 34.56 -25.42
C LYS A 533 -9.13 35.27 -24.22
N SER A 534 -8.84 36.55 -24.39
CA SER A 534 -8.71 37.47 -23.27
C SER A 534 -10.06 37.52 -22.57
N ASP A 535 -10.23 36.72 -21.52
CA ASP A 535 -11.28 36.97 -20.55
C ASP A 535 -10.69 36.94 -19.14
N ASN A 536 -10.96 38.01 -18.42
CA ASN A 536 -10.23 38.45 -17.23
C ASN A 536 -10.85 37.88 -15.95
N SER A 537 -11.25 36.60 -15.95
CA SER A 537 -11.88 35.96 -14.80
C SER A 537 -11.28 34.58 -14.51
N ALA A 538 -10.76 34.44 -13.29
CA ALA A 538 -10.28 33.21 -12.66
C ALA A 538 -9.00 32.57 -13.26
N LYS A 539 -7.85 33.10 -12.84
CA LYS A 539 -6.61 32.31 -12.77
C LYS A 539 -6.81 31.17 -11.77
N MET A 540 -7.26 30.00 -12.23
CA MET A 540 -6.85 28.74 -11.61
C MET A 540 -5.37 28.53 -11.96
N GLN A 541 -4.49 29.02 -11.09
CA GLN A 541 -3.08 28.63 -11.08
C GLN A 541 -3.00 27.16 -10.69
N TYR A 542 -2.92 26.28 -11.67
CA TYR A 542 -2.20 25.02 -11.48
C TYR A 542 -0.71 25.38 -11.36
N GLY A 543 -0.12 25.07 -10.21
CA GLY A 543 1.27 25.35 -9.88
C GLY A 543 2.25 24.58 -10.75
N THR A 544 2.50 25.05 -11.96
CA THR A 544 3.72 24.75 -12.71
C THR A 544 4.77 25.79 -12.32
N GLY A 545 5.56 25.48 -11.28
CA GLY A 545 6.76 26.25 -10.97
C GLY A 545 7.77 26.07 -12.09
N LYS A 546 7.86 27.06 -12.98
CA LYS A 546 9.03 27.26 -13.85
C LYS A 546 10.23 27.49 -12.93
N LEU A 547 11.17 26.55 -12.91
CA LEU A 547 12.49 26.74 -12.31
C LEU A 547 13.43 27.24 -13.42
N SER A 548 13.74 28.53 -13.35
CA SER A 548 14.99 29.11 -13.88
C SER A 548 16.07 28.99 -12.83
#